data_AF-T5A7I9-F1
#
_entry.id   AF-T5A7I9-F1
#
_cell.length_a   1.000
_cell.length_b   1.000
_cell.length_c   1.000
_cell.angle_alpha   90.00
_cell.angle_beta   90.00
_cell.angle_gamma   90.00
#
_symmetry.space_group_name_H-M   'P 1'
#
loop_
_entity.id
_entity.type
_entity.pdbx_description
1 polymer ?
#
loop_
_entity_poly.entity_id
_entity_poly.type
_entity_poly.pdbx_seq_one_letter_code
_entity_poly.pdbx_strand_id
1 'polypeptide(L)'
;MNLREKDDAWAAAFGGFMCGGILGLPSRRLPVVFGLGALVSSIQGTFYYLGGRIDTFKEEGDEFERKEILRRTTRVPIEQTLAYIGEGRGIKPPGYEERRRERIKEKYGFEINPVKATVDGSR
;
A
#
# COMPACT_ATOMS: atom_id res chain seq x y z
N MET A 1 -9.28 -13.99 -10.64
CA MET A 1 -8.33 -15.02 -11.17
C MET A 1 -8.41 -16.27 -10.31
N ASN A 2 -8.80 -17.44 -10.84
CA ASN A 2 -9.16 -18.61 -10.02
C ASN A 2 -8.04 -19.12 -9.10
N LEU A 3 -6.76 -18.95 -9.46
CA LEU A 3 -5.64 -19.35 -8.59
C LEU A 3 -5.42 -18.43 -7.37
N ARG A 4 -5.86 -17.17 -7.44
CA ARG A 4 -5.69 -16.19 -6.37
C ARG A 4 -6.98 -15.91 -5.60
N GLU A 5 -8.11 -16.45 -6.06
CA GLU A 5 -9.47 -16.16 -5.55
C GLU A 5 -9.75 -14.66 -5.34
N LYS A 6 -9.01 -13.82 -6.07
CA LYS A 6 -9.07 -12.37 -6.01
C LYS A 6 -9.18 -11.82 -7.41
N ASP A 7 -10.04 -10.82 -7.54
CA ASP A 7 -10.14 -9.98 -8.72
C ASP A 7 -9.34 -8.71 -8.45
N ASP A 8 -8.04 -8.84 -8.72
CA ASP A 8 -7.05 -7.77 -8.54
C ASP A 8 -6.56 -7.27 -9.90
N ALA A 9 -6.01 -6.05 -9.93
CA ALA A 9 -5.30 -5.49 -11.10
C ALA A 9 -4.18 -6.40 -11.62
N TRP A 10 -3.62 -7.26 -10.77
CA TRP A 10 -2.64 -8.27 -11.16
C TRP A 10 -3.21 -9.31 -12.13
N ALA A 11 -4.46 -9.72 -11.95
CA ALA A 11 -5.11 -10.66 -12.86
C ALA A 11 -5.23 -10.06 -14.28
N ALA A 12 -5.64 -8.79 -14.34
CA ALA A 12 -5.72 -8.04 -15.58
C ALA A 12 -4.32 -7.87 -16.21
N ALA A 13 -3.30 -7.52 -15.41
CA ALA A 13 -1.93 -7.37 -15.89
C ALA A 13 -1.37 -8.68 -16.47
N PHE A 14 -1.62 -9.84 -15.84
CA PHE A 14 -1.22 -11.14 -16.38
C PHE A 14 -1.98 -11.50 -17.66
N GLY A 15 -3.29 -11.23 -17.72
CA GLY A 15 -4.07 -11.40 -18.95
C GLY A 15 -3.55 -10.53 -20.10
N GLY A 16 -3.21 -9.27 -19.81
CA GLY A 16 -2.60 -8.34 -20.76
C GLY A 16 -1.22 -8.80 -21.22
N PHE A 17 -0.40 -9.35 -20.31
CA PHE A 17 0.91 -9.91 -20.65
C PHE A 17 0.80 -11.06 -21.64
N MET A 18 -0.12 -12.00 -21.40
CA MET A 18 -0.34 -13.14 -22.29
C MET A 18 -0.86 -12.68 -23.65
N CYS A 19 -1.79 -11.71 -23.68
CA CYS A 19 -2.30 -11.12 -24.92
C CYS A 19 -1.18 -10.44 -25.73
N GLY A 20 -0.37 -9.58 -25.09
CA GLY A 20 0.76 -8.90 -25.73
C GLY A 20 1.85 -9.86 -26.18
N GLY A 21 2.08 -10.94 -25.43
CA GLY A 21 2.98 -12.01 -25.82
C GLY A 21 2.53 -12.72 -27.08
N ILE A 22 1.23 -13.06 -27.20
CA ILE A 22 0.64 -13.67 -28.40
C ILE A 22 0.82 -12.76 -29.63
N LEU A 23 0.59 -11.45 -29.47
CA LEU A 23 0.81 -10.47 -30.54
C LEU A 23 2.28 -10.39 -30.99
N GLY A 24 3.23 -10.72 -30.10
CA GLY A 24 4.65 -10.76 -30.41
C GLY A 24 5.16 -12.07 -31.03
N LEU A 25 4.40 -13.17 -30.95
CA LEU A 25 4.82 -14.49 -31.46
C LEU A 25 5.20 -14.49 -32.96
N PRO A 26 4.49 -13.77 -33.86
CA PRO A 26 4.86 -13.72 -35.28
C PRO A 26 6.26 -13.16 -35.54
N SER A 27 6.80 -12.34 -34.63
CA SER A 27 8.15 -11.77 -34.75
C SER A 27 9.27 -12.81 -34.54
N ARG A 28 8.96 -13.99 -33.97
CA ARG A 28 9.93 -15.07 -33.65
C ARG A 28 11.15 -14.62 -32.84
N ARG A 29 11.05 -13.47 -32.17
CA ARG A 29 12.11 -12.87 -31.36
C ARG A 29 11.61 -12.76 -29.93
N LEU A 30 12.23 -13.51 -29.02
CA LEU A 30 11.88 -13.48 -27.60
C LEU A 30 11.89 -12.06 -27.00
N PRO A 31 12.86 -11.18 -27.29
CA PRO A 31 12.83 -9.81 -26.77
C PRO A 31 11.58 -9.02 -27.19
N VAL A 32 11.08 -9.26 -28.41
CA VAL A 32 9.88 -8.57 -28.94
C VAL A 32 8.63 -9.09 -28.25
N VAL A 33 8.54 -10.40 -28.01
CA VAL A 33 7.46 -11.03 -27.25
C VAL A 33 7.39 -10.47 -25.82
N PHE A 34 8.53 -10.41 -25.13
CA PHE A 34 8.59 -9.86 -23.78
C PHE A 34 8.28 -8.36 -23.75
N GLY A 35 8.78 -7.59 -24.71
CA GLY A 35 8.51 -6.15 -24.80
C GLY A 35 7.04 -5.84 -25.04
N LEU A 36 6.41 -6.52 -26.00
CA LEU A 36 4.98 -6.35 -26.29
C LEU A 36 4.10 -6.87 -25.15
N GLY A 37 4.48 -8.00 -24.55
CA GLY A 37 3.83 -8.52 -23.34
C GLY A 37 3.87 -7.50 -22.19
N ALA A 38 5.04 -6.97 -21.86
CA ALA A 38 5.22 -6.00 -20.77
C ALA A 38 4.46 -4.68 -21.02
N LEU A 39 4.43 -4.21 -22.27
CA LEU A 39 3.69 -3.03 -22.67
C LEU A 39 2.19 -3.24 -22.44
N VAL A 40 1.61 -4.28 -23.04
CA VAL A 40 0.17 -4.53 -22.93
C VAL A 40 -0.23 -4.88 -21.49
N SER A 41 0.63 -5.58 -20.75
CA SER A 41 0.44 -5.84 -19.32
C SER A 41 0.32 -4.55 -18.50
N SER A 42 1.21 -3.59 -18.76
CA SER A 42 1.22 -2.30 -18.06
C SER A 42 -0.04 -1.49 -18.37
N ILE A 43 -0.45 -1.41 -19.64
CA ILE A 43 -1.69 -0.74 -20.05
C ILE A 43 -2.92 -1.39 -19.40
N GLN A 44 -3.04 -2.72 -19.49
CA GLN A 44 -4.19 -3.46 -18.96
C GLN A 44 -4.25 -3.37 -17.42
N GLY A 45 -3.09 -3.45 -16.75
CA GLY A 45 -2.96 -3.32 -15.30
C GLY A 45 -3.35 -1.92 -14.82
N THR A 46 -2.87 -0.87 -15.49
CA THR A 46 -3.27 0.51 -15.18
C THR A 46 -4.74 0.76 -15.47
N PHE A 47 -5.26 0.25 -16.59
CA PHE A 47 -6.67 0.41 -16.95
C PHE A 47 -7.60 -0.23 -15.90
N TYR A 48 -7.28 -1.44 -15.43
CA TYR A 48 -8.04 -2.07 -14.36
C TYR A 48 -7.88 -1.35 -13.02
N TYR A 49 -6.67 -0.89 -12.69
CA TYR A 49 -6.42 -0.10 -11.47
C TYR A 49 -7.24 1.19 -11.45
N LEU A 50 -7.44 1.83 -12.60
CA LEU A 50 -8.27 3.03 -12.76
C LEU A 50 -9.79 2.72 -12.80
N GLY A 51 -10.20 1.47 -12.63
CA GLY A 51 -11.60 1.06 -12.53
C GLY A 51 -12.18 0.38 -13.76
N GLY A 52 -11.37 0.10 -14.79
CA GLY A 52 -11.75 -0.77 -15.91
C GLY A 52 -12.94 -0.28 -16.75
N ARG A 53 -13.28 1.00 -16.64
CA ARG A 53 -14.42 1.62 -17.33
C ARG A 53 -13.92 2.66 -18.32
N ILE A 54 -14.43 2.58 -19.55
CA ILE A 54 -14.21 3.59 -20.61
C ILE A 54 -15.30 4.67 -20.53
N ASP A 55 -16.38 4.39 -19.79
CA ASP A 55 -17.53 5.26 -19.67
C ASP A 55 -17.34 6.34 -18.58
N THR A 56 -17.88 7.53 -18.83
CA THR A 56 -17.74 8.73 -17.99
C THR A 56 -18.94 8.96 -17.07
N PHE A 57 -20.02 8.18 -17.19
CA PHE A 57 -21.17 8.29 -16.29
C PHE A 57 -20.76 7.84 -14.87
N LYS A 58 -20.26 8.82 -14.12
CA LYS A 58 -20.09 8.71 -12.69
C LYS A 58 -21.47 8.89 -12.12
N GLU A 59 -22.06 7.78 -11.69
CA GLU A 59 -23.17 7.82 -10.76
C GLU A 59 -22.69 8.67 -9.57
N GLU A 60 -23.25 9.87 -9.41
CA GLU A 60 -22.93 10.74 -8.28
C GLU A 60 -23.44 10.03 -7.03
N GLY A 61 -22.56 9.23 -6.42
CA GLY A 61 -22.83 8.64 -5.12
C GLY A 61 -23.20 9.72 -4.11
N ASP A 62 -23.96 9.33 -3.09
CA ASP A 62 -24.54 10.24 -2.11
C ASP A 62 -23.49 11.24 -1.59
N GLU A 63 -23.75 12.53 -1.79
CA GLU A 63 -22.87 13.60 -1.30
C GLU A 63 -22.68 13.51 0.21
N PHE A 64 -23.66 12.95 0.93
CA PHE A 64 -23.59 12.73 2.36
C PHE A 64 -22.46 11.77 2.75
N GLU A 65 -22.41 10.58 2.12
CA GLU A 65 -21.35 9.59 2.38
C GLU A 65 -19.95 10.15 2.06
N ARG A 66 -19.81 10.88 0.95
CA ARG A 66 -18.55 11.55 0.59
C ARG A 66 -18.10 12.52 1.68
N LYS A 67 -19.04 13.35 2.18
CA LYS A 67 -18.75 14.33 3.24
C LYS A 67 -18.48 13.63 4.58
N GLU A 68 -19.10 12.48 4.86
CA GLU A 68 -18.83 11.69 6.06
C GLU A 68 -17.43 11.07 6.05
N ILE A 69 -16.99 10.50 4.92
CA ILE A 69 -15.63 9.97 4.74
C ILE A 69 -14.59 11.07 4.93
N LEU A 70 -14.81 12.25 4.34
CA LEU A 70 -13.95 13.41 4.51
C LEU A 70 -13.83 13.83 5.98
N ARG A 71 -14.94 13.89 6.73
CA ARG A 71 -14.92 14.21 8.16
C ARG A 71 -14.19 13.15 8.98
N ARG A 72 -14.37 11.86 8.66
CA ARG A 72 -13.70 10.75 9.33
C ARG A 72 -12.18 10.75 9.10
N THR A 73 -11.71 11.26 7.95
CA THR A 73 -10.29 11.23 7.56
C THR A 73 -9.47 12.37 8.16
N THR A 74 -10.09 13.49 8.57
CA THR A 74 -9.38 14.66 9.13
C THR A 74 -8.61 14.34 10.41
N ARG A 75 -9.12 13.43 11.26
CA ARG A 75 -8.43 12.99 12.48
C ARG A 75 -8.54 11.49 12.64
N VAL A 76 -7.53 10.78 12.15
CA VAL A 76 -7.44 9.33 12.27
C VAL A 76 -6.88 8.97 13.66
N PRO A 77 -7.49 8.02 14.39
CA PRO A 77 -6.95 7.55 15.65
C PRO A 77 -5.59 6.85 15.46
N ILE A 78 -4.70 7.01 16.44
CA ILE A 78 -3.32 6.47 16.39
C ILE A 78 -3.33 4.94 16.23
N GLU A 79 -4.30 4.25 16.81
CA GLU A 79 -4.47 2.79 16.72
C GLU A 79 -4.70 2.30 15.29
N GLN A 80 -5.53 3.01 14.49
CA GLN A 80 -5.72 2.68 13.08
C GLN A 80 -4.42 2.87 12.30
N THR A 81 -3.72 3.98 12.54
CA THR A 81 -2.42 4.24 11.90
C THR A 81 -1.42 3.15 12.24
N LEU A 82 -1.42 2.65 13.48
CA LEU A 82 -0.55 1.57 13.93
C LEU A 82 -0.88 0.24 13.24
N ALA A 83 -2.16 -0.09 13.07
CA ALA A 83 -2.58 -1.31 12.40
C ALA A 83 -2.18 -1.32 10.91
N TYR A 84 -2.23 -0.18 10.22
CA TYR A 84 -1.90 -0.07 8.80
C TYR A 84 -0.40 0.07 8.50
N ILE A 85 0.33 0.89 9.28
CA ILE A 85 1.74 1.24 8.99
C ILE A 85 2.72 0.44 9.85
N GLY A 86 2.29 -0.01 11.04
CA GLY A 86 3.15 -0.63 12.05
C GLY A 86 3.92 0.38 12.90
N GLU A 87 4.59 -0.12 13.95
CA GLU A 87 5.47 0.68 14.80
C GLU A 87 6.79 1.00 14.08
N GLY A 88 7.20 2.27 14.02
CA GLY A 88 8.50 2.67 13.47
C GLY A 88 8.46 3.94 12.61
N ARG A 89 9.63 4.35 12.09
CA ARG A 89 9.79 5.49 11.15
C ARG A 89 9.18 6.82 11.63
N GLY A 90 9.22 7.08 12.94
CA GLY A 90 8.75 8.34 13.55
C GLY A 90 7.37 8.25 14.21
N ILE A 91 6.62 7.16 14.02
CA ILE A 91 5.35 6.90 14.71
C ILE A 91 5.66 6.18 16.02
N LYS A 92 5.52 6.88 17.14
CA LYS A 92 5.74 6.35 18.50
C LYS A 92 4.43 6.36 19.28
N PRO A 93 3.76 5.21 19.43
CA PRO A 93 2.61 5.13 20.33
C PRO A 93 3.04 5.35 21.80
N PRO A 94 2.11 5.69 22.69
CA PRO A 94 2.37 5.64 24.13
C PRO A 94 2.89 4.25 24.54
N GLY A 95 3.95 4.21 25.35
CA GLY A 95 4.64 2.96 25.75
C GLY A 95 5.67 2.41 24.75
N TYR A 96 5.94 3.09 23.63
CA TYR A 96 6.94 2.66 22.64
C TYR A 96 8.36 2.55 23.23
N GLU A 97 8.72 3.44 24.15
CA GLU A 97 10.06 3.46 24.75
C GLU A 97 10.32 2.27 25.67
N GLU A 98 9.29 1.82 26.38
CA GLU A 98 9.33 0.64 27.24
C GLU A 98 9.47 -0.64 26.41
N ARG A 99 8.62 -0.82 25.38
CA ARG A 99 8.74 -1.94 24.43
C ARG A 99 10.07 -1.95 23.69
N ARG A 100 10.58 -0.77 23.33
CA ARG A 100 11.90 -0.64 22.71
C ARG A 100 13.02 -1.04 23.68
N ARG A 101 12.90 -0.69 24.96
CA ARG A 101 13.85 -1.07 26.01
C ARG A 101 13.87 -2.59 26.21
N GLU A 102 12.70 -3.23 26.29
CA GLU A 102 12.58 -4.70 26.35
C GLU A 102 13.25 -5.35 25.14
N ARG A 103 12.93 -4.91 23.92
CA ARG A 103 13.56 -5.40 22.68
C ARG A 103 15.08 -5.22 22.65
N ILE A 104 15.60 -4.11 23.19
CA ILE A 104 17.05 -3.84 23.24
C ILE A 104 17.73 -4.68 24.33
N LYS A 105 17.08 -4.84 25.49
CA LYS A 105 17.56 -5.68 26.58
C LYS A 105 17.65 -7.14 26.15
N GLU A 106 16.61 -7.67 25.48
CA GLU A 106 16.62 -9.03 24.94
C GLU A 106 17.69 -9.22 23.85
N LYS A 107 17.84 -8.26 22.95
CA LYS A 107 18.74 -8.41 21.80
C LYS A 107 20.22 -8.17 22.13
N TYR A 108 20.51 -7.27 23.06
CA TYR A 108 21.88 -6.79 23.31
C TYR A 108 22.32 -6.87 24.78
N GLY A 109 21.45 -7.33 25.70
CA GLY A 109 21.79 -7.48 27.12
C GLY A 109 22.05 -6.16 27.86
N PHE A 110 21.77 -5.01 27.24
CA PHE A 110 22.05 -3.68 27.80
C PHE A 110 20.77 -3.05 28.36
N GLU A 111 20.82 -2.62 29.62
CA GLU A 111 19.72 -1.90 30.25
C GLU A 111 19.87 -0.39 30.02
N ILE A 112 19.01 0.17 29.15
CA ILE A 112 18.94 1.62 28.97
C ILE A 112 18.22 2.21 30.19
N ASN A 113 18.90 3.06 30.97
CA ASN A 113 18.28 3.82 32.05
C ASN A 113 17.49 5.01 31.48
N PRO A 114 16.26 5.28 31.96
CA PRO A 114 15.49 6.44 31.51
C PRO A 114 16.15 7.70 32.06
N VAL A 115 16.84 8.44 31.21
CA VAL A 115 17.17 9.84 31.53
C VAL A 115 15.87 10.62 31.37
N LYS A 116 15.29 11.05 32.51
CA LYS A 116 14.19 12.01 32.54
C LYS A 116 14.65 13.30 31.85
N ALA A 117 14.20 13.53 30.61
CA ALA A 117 14.39 14.81 29.92
C ALA A 117 13.29 15.81 30.30
N THR A 118 13.04 15.97 31.60
CA THR A 118 12.38 17.14 32.15
C THR A 118 13.31 17.67 33.24
N VAL A 119 14.12 18.65 32.85
CA VAL A 119 14.83 19.50 33.80
C VAL A 119 13.78 20.43 34.41
N ASP A 120 13.64 20.41 35.74
CA ASP A 120 12.84 21.34 36.55
C ASP A 120 13.40 22.78 36.47
N GLY A 121 13.43 23.39 35.28
CA GLY A 121 14.24 24.60 35.08
C GLY A 121 13.99 25.47 33.86
N SER A 122 12.86 25.37 33.16
CA SER A 122 12.44 26.45 32.24
C SER A 122 11.05 26.93 32.60
N ARG A 123 11.05 27.95 33.46
CA ARG A 123 9.90 28.81 33.74
C ARG A 123 9.64 29.73 32.56
#